data_AF-A0A9W9QPA6-F1
#
_entry.id   AF-A0A9W9QPA6-F1
#
_cell.length_a   1.000
_cell.length_b   1.000
_cell.length_c   1.000
_cell.angle_alpha   90.00
_cell.angle_beta   90.00
_cell.angle_gamma   90.00
#
_symmetry.space_group_name_H-M   'P 1'
#
loop_
_entity.id
_entity.type
_entity.pdbx_description
1 polymer ?
#
loop_
_entity_poly.entity_id
_entity_poly.type
_entity_poly.pdbx_seq_one_letter_code
_entity_poly.pdbx_strand_id
1 'polypeptide(L)'
;MWTSGEETVRKAAVDLHNNLDLAIRQQKHKWDASEVEEACSGCKWPIPTYQAILLHIIFSVMHASGGTLDLDLRFSLPPNRLELLMGLVRSCRKLGMFHYPNILERYREVDVFTYVWVCIEEVKRFDLALYKVCGKLNGLGSGGNLDVGGSSLFSAEELQFPMPNNCSLWHAVGRDQWISALEGKLVDLDDLAQESWISNSAGLLNFLCGV
;
A
#
# COMPACT_ATOMS: atom_id res chain seq x y z
N MET A 1 6.56 -5.88 21.29
CA MET A 1 6.82 -7.29 20.92
C MET A 1 8.03 -7.39 20.00
N TRP A 2 7.99 -6.77 18.81
CA TRP A 2 9.10 -6.77 17.85
C TRP A 2 10.29 -5.87 18.22
N THR A 3 10.01 -4.71 18.82
CA THR A 3 10.99 -3.77 19.37
C THR A 3 11.22 -3.98 20.87
N SER A 4 10.78 -5.12 21.41
CA SER A 4 10.99 -5.43 22.83
C SER A 4 12.48 -5.64 23.07
N GLY A 5 13.00 -5.15 24.20
CA GLY A 5 14.33 -5.52 24.68
C GLY A 5 14.40 -6.96 25.18
N GLU A 6 13.27 -7.65 25.30
CA GLU A 6 13.17 -9.03 25.77
C GLU A 6 13.31 -10.04 24.61
N GLU A 7 14.33 -10.88 24.69
CA GLU A 7 14.73 -11.83 23.64
C GLU A 7 13.65 -12.88 23.32
N THR A 8 13.00 -13.40 24.37
CA THR A 8 11.93 -14.41 24.27
C THR A 8 10.74 -13.88 23.46
N VAL A 9 10.34 -12.63 23.73
CA VAL A 9 9.23 -11.94 23.07
C VAL A 9 9.58 -11.60 21.63
N ARG A 10 10.84 -11.22 21.37
CA ARG A 10 11.34 -10.96 20.02
C ARG A 10 11.39 -12.23 19.17
N LYS A 11 11.85 -13.34 19.75
CA LYS A 11 11.85 -14.65 19.07
C LYS A 11 10.44 -15.12 18.72
N ALA A 12 9.49 -15.01 19.65
CA ALA A 12 8.09 -15.36 19.40
C ALA A 12 7.48 -14.53 18.26
N ALA A 13 7.82 -13.23 18.18
CA ALA A 13 7.42 -12.36 17.07
C ALA A 13 8.00 -12.82 15.72
N VAL A 14 9.28 -13.21 15.67
CA VAL A 14 9.92 -13.73 14.46
C VAL A 14 9.31 -15.07 14.04
N ASP A 15 9.02 -15.97 14.99
CA ASP A 15 8.39 -17.26 14.70
C ASP A 15 6.96 -17.06 14.14
N LEU A 16 6.19 -16.15 14.74
CA LEU A 16 4.88 -15.76 14.22
C LEU A 16 4.99 -15.18 12.79
N HIS A 17 5.97 -14.33 12.55
CA HIS A 17 6.24 -13.78 11.21
C HIS A 17 6.52 -14.86 10.17
N ASN A 18 7.35 -15.83 10.51
CA ASN A 18 7.69 -16.92 9.60
C ASN A 18 6.46 -17.81 9.31
N ASN A 19 5.61 -18.04 10.31
CA ASN A 19 4.35 -18.75 10.12
C ASN A 19 3.38 -17.97 9.21
N LEU A 20 3.28 -16.65 9.39
CA LEU A 20 2.50 -15.79 8.51
C LEU A 20 3.04 -15.78 7.08
N ASP A 21 4.36 -15.78 6.90
CA ASP A 21 4.98 -15.85 5.58
C ASP A 21 4.59 -17.13 4.85
N LEU A 22 4.66 -18.27 5.55
CA LEU A 22 4.26 -19.56 4.99
C LEU A 22 2.78 -19.55 4.59
N ALA A 23 1.91 -19.04 5.46
CA ALA A 23 0.48 -18.97 5.20
C ALA A 23 0.14 -18.07 4.00
N ILE A 24 0.77 -16.90 3.91
CA ILE A 24 0.61 -15.97 2.78
C ILE A 24 0.99 -16.66 1.46
N ARG A 25 2.12 -17.38 1.44
CA ARG A 25 2.60 -18.08 0.24
C ARG A 25 1.71 -19.26 -0.15
N GLN A 26 1.28 -20.07 0.81
CA GLN A 26 0.38 -21.19 0.54
C GLN A 26 -0.98 -20.73 -0.01
N GLN A 27 -1.42 -19.53 0.39
CA GLN A 27 -2.67 -18.95 -0.06
C GLN A 27 -2.51 -18.01 -1.26
N LYS A 28 -1.36 -18.03 -1.95
CA LYS A 28 -1.09 -17.17 -3.12
C LYS A 28 -2.21 -17.22 -4.16
N HIS A 29 -2.67 -18.41 -4.51
CA HIS A 29 -3.80 -18.63 -5.44
C HIS A 29 -5.12 -17.95 -5.02
N LYS A 30 -5.28 -17.53 -3.76
CA LYS A 30 -6.49 -16.85 -3.26
C LYS A 30 -6.41 -15.33 -3.32
N TRP A 31 -5.20 -14.77 -3.30
CA TRP A 31 -5.01 -13.33 -3.23
C TRP A 31 -4.25 -12.75 -4.42
N ASP A 32 -3.42 -13.53 -5.10
CA ASP A 32 -2.65 -13.04 -6.25
C ASP A 32 -3.54 -12.98 -7.50
N ALA A 33 -4.21 -11.84 -7.66
CA ALA A 33 -5.04 -11.56 -8.82
C ALA A 33 -4.23 -11.45 -10.12
N SER A 34 -2.90 -11.32 -10.06
CA SER A 34 -2.08 -11.24 -11.28
C SER A 34 -1.95 -12.57 -12.02
N GLU A 35 -2.18 -13.69 -11.33
CA GLU A 35 -2.16 -15.04 -11.91
C GLU A 35 -3.54 -15.49 -12.43
N VAL A 36 -4.59 -14.70 -12.21
CA VAL A 36 -5.96 -15.01 -12.65
C VAL A 36 -6.26 -14.24 -13.94
N GLU A 37 -6.55 -14.96 -15.02
CA GLU A 37 -6.77 -14.36 -16.34
C GLU A 37 -7.96 -13.40 -16.34
N GLU A 38 -9.05 -13.81 -15.69
CA GLU A 38 -10.33 -13.10 -15.62
C GLU A 38 -10.35 -11.96 -14.61
N ALA A 39 -9.28 -11.78 -13.82
CA ALA A 39 -9.22 -10.69 -12.85
C ALA A 39 -9.31 -9.33 -13.56
N CYS A 40 -10.15 -8.43 -13.05
CA CYS A 40 -10.36 -7.11 -13.62
C CYS A 40 -10.77 -6.10 -12.54
N SER A 41 -10.99 -4.85 -12.94
CA SER A 41 -11.43 -3.78 -12.06
C SER A 41 -12.80 -4.01 -11.42
N GLY A 42 -13.63 -4.91 -11.96
CA GLY A 42 -14.91 -5.32 -11.39
C GLY A 42 -14.81 -6.40 -10.31
N CYS A 43 -13.65 -7.06 -10.14
CA CYS A 43 -13.48 -8.12 -9.14
C CYS A 43 -13.37 -7.57 -7.72
N LYS A 44 -13.72 -8.36 -6.70
CA LYS A 44 -13.57 -7.97 -5.29
C LYS A 44 -12.11 -7.67 -4.94
N TRP A 45 -11.89 -6.67 -4.08
CA TRP A 45 -10.55 -6.32 -3.59
C TRP A 45 -10.36 -6.93 -2.20
N PRO A 46 -9.40 -7.85 -2.01
CA PRO A 46 -9.10 -8.41 -0.69
C PRO A 46 -8.23 -7.44 0.12
N ILE A 47 -8.72 -6.21 0.35
CA ILE A 47 -7.99 -5.12 1.00
C ILE A 47 -7.34 -5.54 2.33
N PRO A 48 -8.04 -6.22 3.26
CA PRO A 48 -7.41 -6.64 4.52
C PRO A 48 -6.23 -7.59 4.32
N THR A 49 -6.32 -8.49 3.34
CA THR A 49 -5.23 -9.41 2.98
C THR A 49 -4.05 -8.65 2.41
N TYR A 50 -4.30 -7.71 1.49
CA TYR A 50 -3.25 -6.89 0.89
C TYR A 50 -2.55 -5.99 1.90
N GLN A 51 -3.30 -5.37 2.82
CA GLN A 51 -2.73 -4.64 3.95
C GLN A 51 -1.88 -5.53 4.84
N ALA A 52 -2.34 -6.75 5.16
CA ALA A 52 -1.57 -7.71 5.96
C ALA A 52 -0.27 -8.13 5.27
N ILE A 53 -0.30 -8.37 3.96
CA ILE A 53 0.90 -8.68 3.15
C ILE A 53 1.88 -7.49 3.15
N LEU A 54 1.38 -6.27 2.96
CA LEU A 54 2.22 -5.07 2.97
C LEU A 54 2.88 -4.86 4.34
N LEU A 55 2.12 -4.99 5.43
CA LEU A 55 2.64 -4.94 6.80
C LEU A 55 3.70 -6.03 7.05
N HIS A 56 3.47 -7.24 6.57
CA HIS A 56 4.43 -8.35 6.62
C HIS A 56 5.74 -8.02 5.90
N ILE A 57 5.67 -7.37 4.74
CA ILE A 57 6.87 -6.90 4.02
C ILE A 57 7.60 -5.84 4.84
N ILE A 58 6.88 -4.83 5.36
CA ILE A 58 7.46 -3.75 6.18
C ILE A 58 8.17 -4.32 7.41
N PHE A 59 7.56 -5.26 8.14
CA PHE A 59 8.19 -5.88 9.30
C PHE A 59 9.42 -6.72 8.94
N SER A 60 9.39 -7.42 7.81
CA SER A 60 10.56 -8.16 7.30
C SER A 60 11.76 -7.22 7.11
N VAL A 61 11.51 -6.05 6.53
CA VAL A 61 12.51 -5.03 6.26
C VAL A 61 13.07 -4.43 7.56
N MET A 62 12.18 -4.06 8.50
CA MET A 62 12.60 -3.51 9.79
C MET A 62 13.46 -4.48 10.62
N HIS A 63 13.20 -5.79 10.51
CA HIS A 63 14.01 -6.79 11.20
C HIS A 63 15.41 -6.97 10.57
N ALA A 64 15.49 -6.94 9.24
CA ALA A 64 16.76 -7.11 8.54
C ALA A 64 17.77 -5.98 8.85
N SER A 65 17.30 -4.79 9.25
CA SER A 65 18.17 -3.65 9.62
C SER A 65 18.69 -3.69 11.06
N GLY A 66 18.48 -4.79 11.80
CA GLY A 66 19.01 -4.96 13.15
C GLY A 66 18.41 -4.01 14.20
N GLY A 67 17.24 -3.42 13.94
CA GLY A 67 16.56 -2.50 14.86
C GLY A 67 17.13 -1.08 14.90
N THR A 68 18.28 -0.82 14.25
CA THR A 68 18.72 0.53 13.93
C THR A 68 18.06 0.94 12.61
N LEU A 69 17.13 1.90 12.68
CA LEU A 69 16.68 2.64 11.51
C LEU A 69 17.88 3.47 11.03
N ASP A 70 18.69 2.90 10.13
CA ASP A 70 19.62 3.71 9.35
C ASP A 70 18.78 4.83 8.73
N LEU A 71 19.17 6.09 8.97
CA LEU A 71 18.40 7.30 8.63
C LEU A 71 18.12 7.39 7.12
N ASP A 72 18.85 6.61 6.32
CA ASP A 72 18.69 6.50 4.90
C ASP A 72 17.50 5.62 4.46
N LEU A 73 16.91 4.81 5.35
CA LEU A 73 15.76 3.92 5.08
C LEU A 73 15.90 3.13 3.75
N ARG A 74 17.13 2.78 3.39
CA ARG A 74 17.45 2.03 2.17
C ARG A 74 17.21 0.56 2.46
N PHE A 75 16.18 0.01 1.84
CA PHE A 75 15.73 -1.35 2.14
C PHE A 75 16.34 -2.33 1.13
N SER A 76 17.04 -3.35 1.61
CA SER A 76 17.33 -4.55 0.82
C SER A 76 16.34 -5.65 1.20
N LEU A 77 15.56 -6.11 0.22
CA LEU A 77 14.66 -7.24 0.42
C LEU A 77 15.30 -8.51 -0.12
N PRO A 78 15.26 -9.63 0.63
CA PRO A 78 15.56 -10.94 0.08
C PRO A 78 14.69 -11.24 -1.15
N PRO A 79 15.19 -12.00 -2.15
CA PRO A 79 14.48 -12.22 -3.42
C PRO A 79 13.04 -12.70 -3.27
N ASN A 80 12.82 -13.63 -2.33
CA ASN A 80 11.50 -14.19 -2.05
C ASN A 80 10.50 -13.14 -1.52
N ARG A 81 10.96 -12.09 -0.84
CA ARG A 81 10.12 -10.98 -0.33
C ARG A 81 9.87 -9.94 -1.42
N LEU A 82 10.85 -9.72 -2.29
CA LEU A 82 10.66 -8.89 -3.49
C LEU A 82 9.59 -9.51 -4.40
N GLU A 83 9.63 -10.82 -4.64
CA GLU A 83 8.59 -11.52 -5.41
C GLU A 83 7.19 -11.33 -4.80
N LEU A 84 7.08 -11.38 -3.47
CA LEU A 84 5.80 -11.15 -2.77
C LEU A 84 5.29 -9.73 -3.01
N LEU A 85 6.16 -8.72 -2.90
CA LEU A 85 5.83 -7.33 -3.20
C LEU A 85 5.42 -7.14 -4.66
N MET A 86 6.16 -7.75 -5.59
CA MET A 86 5.86 -7.69 -7.02
C MET A 86 4.49 -8.31 -7.32
N GLY A 87 4.16 -9.46 -6.72
CA GLY A 87 2.84 -10.10 -6.86
C GLY A 87 1.73 -9.20 -6.33
N LEU A 88 1.95 -8.53 -5.20
CA LEU A 88 1.00 -7.57 -4.63
C LEU A 88 0.77 -6.36 -5.57
N VAL A 89 1.85 -5.73 -6.06
CA VAL A 89 1.76 -4.60 -7.01
C VAL A 89 1.04 -5.01 -8.29
N ARG A 90 1.41 -6.16 -8.89
CA ARG A 90 0.75 -6.66 -10.11
C ARG A 90 -0.73 -6.96 -9.86
N SER A 91 -1.07 -7.51 -8.71
CA SER A 91 -2.47 -7.78 -8.33
C SER A 91 -3.28 -6.51 -8.20
N CYS A 92 -2.77 -5.49 -7.48
CA CYS A 92 -3.43 -4.20 -7.34
C CYS A 92 -3.63 -3.51 -8.69
N ARG A 93 -2.61 -3.57 -9.57
CA ARG A 93 -2.67 -3.06 -10.94
C ARG A 93 -3.73 -3.77 -11.78
N LYS A 94 -3.73 -5.11 -11.79
CA LYS A 94 -4.72 -5.93 -12.52
C LYS A 94 -6.15 -5.67 -12.05
N LEU A 95 -6.31 -5.45 -10.75
CA LEU A 95 -7.58 -5.09 -10.10
C LEU A 95 -7.96 -3.61 -10.25
N GLY A 96 -7.13 -2.80 -10.91
CA GLY A 96 -7.40 -1.40 -11.19
C GLY A 96 -7.47 -0.50 -9.95
N MET A 97 -6.80 -0.87 -8.86
CA MET A 97 -6.87 -0.17 -7.58
C MET A 97 -6.31 1.25 -7.64
N PHE A 98 -5.30 1.49 -8.48
CA PHE A 98 -4.61 2.78 -8.57
C PHE A 98 -5.37 3.86 -9.38
N HIS A 99 -6.60 3.59 -9.80
CA HIS A 99 -7.40 4.48 -10.64
C HIS A 99 -8.69 4.89 -9.92
N TYR A 100 -8.85 6.19 -9.65
CA TYR A 100 -9.92 6.71 -8.81
C TYR A 100 -11.34 6.34 -9.29
N PRO A 101 -11.68 6.43 -10.59
CA PRO A 101 -12.98 5.96 -11.06
C PRO A 101 -13.29 4.50 -10.68
N ASN A 102 -12.30 3.60 -10.68
CA ASN A 102 -12.50 2.22 -10.24
C ASN A 102 -12.72 2.12 -8.72
N ILE A 103 -12.07 2.98 -7.93
CA ILE A 103 -12.28 3.09 -6.49
C ILE A 103 -13.71 3.56 -6.19
N LEU A 104 -14.18 4.60 -6.89
CA LEU A 104 -15.53 5.16 -6.71
C LEU A 104 -16.61 4.16 -7.11
N GLU A 105 -16.47 3.54 -8.28
CA GLU A 105 -17.45 2.58 -8.82
C GLU A 105 -17.70 1.42 -7.85
N ARG A 106 -16.67 1.00 -7.12
CA ARG A 106 -16.74 -0.09 -6.12
C ARG A 106 -17.76 0.12 -5.02
N TYR A 107 -17.99 1.38 -4.68
CA TYR A 107 -18.82 1.77 -3.54
C TYR A 107 -20.08 2.53 -3.99
N ARG A 108 -20.37 2.56 -5.31
CA ARG A 108 -21.53 3.24 -5.88
C ARG A 108 -22.86 2.69 -5.36
N GLU A 109 -22.95 1.38 -5.15
CA GLU A 109 -24.17 0.71 -4.67
C GLU A 109 -24.33 0.70 -3.14
N VAL A 110 -23.45 1.39 -2.39
CA VAL A 110 -23.47 1.34 -0.92
C VAL A 110 -24.11 2.60 -0.34
N ASP A 111 -25.27 2.44 0.32
CA ASP A 111 -26.10 3.55 0.79
C ASP A 111 -25.56 4.29 2.05
N VAL A 112 -24.47 3.81 2.64
CA VAL A 112 -23.91 4.38 3.87
C VAL A 112 -22.70 5.25 3.53
N PHE A 113 -22.94 6.53 3.22
CA PHE A 113 -21.90 7.48 2.78
C PHE A 113 -20.67 7.57 3.68
N THR A 114 -20.83 7.46 5.00
CA THR A 114 -19.70 7.46 5.94
C THR A 114 -18.83 6.22 5.79
N TYR A 115 -19.43 5.06 5.55
CA TYR A 115 -18.71 3.81 5.28
C TYR A 115 -18.03 3.87 3.90
N VAL A 116 -18.73 4.37 2.89
CA VAL A 116 -18.17 4.61 1.54
C VAL A 116 -16.92 5.48 1.61
N TRP A 117 -16.99 6.60 2.35
CA TRP A 117 -15.84 7.49 2.57
C TRP A 117 -14.65 6.73 3.17
N VAL A 118 -14.88 5.98 4.26
CA VAL A 118 -13.82 5.21 4.93
C VAL A 118 -13.16 4.23 3.96
N CYS A 119 -13.95 3.49 3.19
CA CYS A 119 -13.42 2.50 2.29
C CYS A 119 -12.63 3.10 1.12
N ILE A 120 -13.10 4.21 0.52
CA ILE A 120 -12.34 4.94 -0.52
C ILE A 120 -11.00 5.41 0.04
N GLU A 121 -11.04 6.02 1.21
CA GLU A 121 -9.88 6.60 1.88
C GLU A 121 -8.91 5.55 2.43
N GLU A 122 -9.39 4.34 2.74
CA GLU A 122 -8.59 3.17 3.07
C GLU A 122 -7.80 2.67 1.86
N VAL A 123 -8.45 2.53 0.70
CA VAL A 123 -7.79 2.09 -0.55
C VAL A 123 -6.70 3.08 -0.94
N LYS A 124 -7.01 4.38 -0.98
CA LYS A 124 -6.05 5.43 -1.31
C LYS A 124 -4.82 5.41 -0.39
N ARG A 125 -5.03 5.23 0.93
CA ARG A 125 -3.93 5.14 1.92
C ARG A 125 -3.10 3.87 1.73
N PHE A 126 -3.75 2.74 1.45
CA PHE A 126 -3.07 1.49 1.16
C PHE A 126 -2.19 1.60 -0.09
N ASP A 127 -2.74 2.09 -1.20
CA ASP A 127 -2.01 2.23 -2.47
C ASP A 127 -0.83 3.21 -2.35
N LEU A 128 -1.03 4.32 -1.63
CA LEU A 128 0.04 5.27 -1.34
C LEU A 128 1.13 4.65 -0.44
N ALA A 129 0.76 3.82 0.54
CA ALA A 129 1.73 3.11 1.37
C ALA A 129 2.52 2.08 0.55
N LEU A 130 1.86 1.35 -0.35
CA LEU A 130 2.50 0.42 -1.27
C LEU A 130 3.52 1.14 -2.17
N TYR A 131 3.14 2.27 -2.76
CA TYR A 131 4.04 3.13 -3.53
C TYR A 131 5.28 3.54 -2.75
N LYS A 132 5.11 4.02 -1.50
CA LYS A 132 6.23 4.44 -0.65
C LYS A 132 7.19 3.28 -0.36
N VAL A 133 6.66 2.08 -0.08
CA VAL A 133 7.49 0.88 0.13
C VAL A 133 8.26 0.52 -1.14
N CYS A 134 7.62 0.53 -2.31
CA CYS A 134 8.29 0.29 -3.59
C CYS A 134 9.39 1.32 -3.89
N GLY A 135 9.13 2.61 -3.65
CA GLY A 135 10.10 3.69 -3.87
C GLY A 135 11.37 3.52 -3.03
N LYS A 136 11.22 3.14 -1.75
CA LYS A 136 12.35 2.91 -0.84
C LYS A 136 13.22 1.69 -1.20
N LEU A 137 12.71 0.77 -2.01
CA LEU A 137 13.45 -0.39 -2.51
C LEU A 137 14.21 -0.11 -3.81
N ASN A 138 13.67 0.76 -4.68
CA ASN A 138 14.29 1.07 -5.97
C ASN A 138 15.55 1.95 -5.85
N GLY A 139 15.75 2.65 -4.72
CA GLY A 139 16.97 3.42 -4.45
C GLY A 139 18.26 2.57 -4.30
N LEU A 140 18.15 1.24 -4.39
CA LEU A 140 19.28 0.30 -4.25
C LEU A 140 20.06 0.05 -5.56
N GLY A 141 19.53 0.47 -6.71
CA GLY A 141 20.02 0.06 -8.04
C GLY A 141 21.17 0.87 -8.64
N SER A 142 21.63 1.97 -8.03
CA SER A 142 22.64 2.85 -8.65
C SER A 142 24.11 2.45 -8.39
N GLY A 143 24.36 1.31 -7.71
CA GLY A 143 25.69 0.94 -7.22
C GLY A 143 26.33 -0.33 -7.80
N GLY A 144 25.70 -1.03 -8.76
CA GLY A 144 26.26 -2.29 -9.26
C GLY A 144 25.76 -2.71 -10.63
N ASN A 145 26.72 -2.90 -11.55
CA ASN A 145 26.62 -3.38 -12.93
C ASN A 145 25.69 -4.59 -13.16
N LEU A 146 24.37 -4.38 -13.14
CA LEU A 146 23.40 -5.24 -13.80
C LEU A 146 22.39 -4.37 -14.55
N ASP A 147 22.67 -4.24 -15.83
CA ASP A 147 21.96 -3.48 -16.84
C ASP A 147 20.62 -4.15 -17.23
N VAL A 148 19.67 -4.16 -16.29
CA VAL A 148 18.25 -4.45 -16.56
C VAL A 148 17.46 -3.23 -16.14
N GLY A 149 17.17 -2.38 -17.15
CA GLY A 149 16.37 -1.16 -17.12
C GLY A 149 15.80 -0.73 -15.76
N GLY A 150 16.33 0.37 -15.23
CA GLY A 150 15.94 1.04 -13.99
C GLY A 150 14.52 1.63 -13.99
N SER A 151 13.53 0.83 -14.36
CA SER A 151 12.11 1.15 -14.21
C SER A 151 11.71 0.88 -12.76
N SER A 152 11.19 1.90 -12.08
CA SER A 152 10.64 1.77 -10.75
C SER A 152 9.55 0.68 -10.74
N LEU A 153 9.59 -0.26 -9.80
CA LEU A 153 8.57 -1.30 -9.61
C LEU A 153 7.12 -0.75 -9.63
N PHE A 154 6.95 0.48 -9.17
CA PHE A 154 5.69 1.19 -9.10
C PHE A 154 5.97 2.69 -9.23
N SER A 155 5.45 3.33 -10.28
CA SER A 155 5.66 4.75 -10.57
C SER A 155 4.58 5.62 -9.94
N ALA A 156 4.91 6.88 -9.63
CA ALA A 156 3.91 7.86 -9.18
C ALA A 156 2.86 8.16 -10.26
N GLU A 157 3.19 7.97 -11.54
CA GLU A 157 2.28 8.14 -12.68
C GLU A 157 1.08 7.19 -12.63
N GLU A 158 1.25 6.05 -11.96
CA GLU A 158 0.19 5.06 -11.80
C GLU A 158 -0.82 5.46 -10.73
N LEU A 159 -0.51 6.38 -9.81
CA LEU A 159 -1.40 6.85 -8.74
C LEU A 159 -2.39 7.89 -9.27
N GLN A 160 -3.39 7.43 -10.00
CA GLN A 160 -4.44 8.22 -10.65
C GLN A 160 -5.62 8.46 -9.70
N PHE A 161 -5.32 9.03 -8.54
CA PHE A 161 -6.30 9.42 -7.52
C PHE A 161 -5.78 10.61 -6.70
N PRO A 162 -6.68 11.43 -6.11
CA PRO A 162 -6.27 12.56 -5.28
C PRO A 162 -5.58 12.10 -3.99
N MET A 163 -4.77 12.96 -3.36
CA MET A 163 -4.20 12.61 -2.05
C MET A 163 -5.27 12.18 -1.03
N PRO A 164 -4.97 11.22 -0.13
CA PRO A 164 -5.87 10.89 0.97
C PRO A 164 -6.27 12.15 1.77
N ASN A 165 -7.57 12.33 1.99
CA ASN A 165 -8.12 13.55 2.57
C ASN A 165 -8.58 13.35 4.02
N ASN A 166 -8.89 14.45 4.71
CA ASN A 166 -9.50 14.52 6.03
C ASN A 166 -8.87 13.59 7.09
N CYS A 167 -7.59 13.83 7.41
CA CYS A 167 -6.91 13.12 8.50
C CYS A 167 -7.65 13.24 9.84
N SER A 168 -8.37 14.34 10.11
CA SER A 168 -9.15 14.49 11.35
C SER A 168 -10.25 13.45 11.52
N LEU A 169 -11.01 13.14 10.45
CA LEU A 169 -12.04 12.09 10.48
C LEU A 169 -11.41 10.71 10.62
N TRP A 170 -10.33 10.45 9.87
CA TRP A 170 -9.58 9.19 9.95
C TRP A 170 -8.96 8.93 11.33
N HIS A 171 -8.56 9.98 12.04
CA HIS A 171 -7.95 9.90 13.37
C HIS A 171 -8.94 10.08 14.53
N ALA A 172 -10.23 10.24 14.24
CA ALA A 172 -11.24 10.37 15.28
C ALA A 172 -11.35 9.05 16.07
N VAL A 173 -11.10 9.14 17.38
CA VAL A 173 -11.12 7.95 18.27
C VAL A 173 -12.51 7.72 18.85
N GLY A 174 -13.27 8.79 19.07
CA GLY A 174 -14.60 8.76 19.67
C GLY A 174 -15.69 9.24 18.72
N ARG A 175 -16.94 8.85 19.03
CA ARG A 175 -18.13 9.24 18.26
C ARG A 175 -18.25 10.76 18.09
N ASP A 176 -17.99 11.52 19.16
CA ASP A 176 -18.15 12.98 19.13
C ASP A 176 -17.14 13.62 18.18
N GLN A 177 -15.88 13.18 18.22
CA GLN A 177 -14.84 13.64 17.28
C GLN A 177 -15.19 13.28 15.83
N TRP A 178 -15.77 12.07 15.62
CA TRP A 178 -16.20 11.62 14.31
C TRP A 178 -17.33 12.49 13.76
N ILE A 179 -18.35 12.76 14.56
CA ILE A 179 -19.50 13.61 14.17
C ILE A 179 -19.02 15.03 13.86
N SER A 180 -18.17 15.62 14.71
CA SER A 180 -17.63 16.97 14.46
C SER A 180 -16.78 17.06 13.20
N ALA A 181 -16.03 15.99 12.86
CA ALA A 181 -15.21 15.97 11.65
C ALA A 181 -16.02 15.71 10.36
N LEU A 182 -17.25 15.22 10.49
CA LEU A 182 -18.13 14.85 9.38
C LEU A 182 -18.87 16.06 8.76
N GLU A 183 -19.05 17.15 9.52
CA GLU A 183 -19.86 18.30 9.09
C GLU A 183 -19.40 18.86 7.73
N GLY A 184 -20.24 18.68 6.70
CA GLY A 184 -20.07 19.24 5.35
C GLY A 184 -19.25 18.41 4.36
N LYS A 185 -18.95 17.13 4.64
CA LYS A 185 -17.99 16.34 3.83
C LYS A 185 -18.51 14.96 3.41
N LEU A 186 -19.68 14.94 2.78
CA LEU A 186 -20.17 13.75 2.08
C LEU A 186 -19.29 13.49 0.84
N VAL A 187 -19.01 12.22 0.55
CA VAL A 187 -18.31 11.83 -0.69
C VAL A 187 -19.21 12.16 -1.86
N ASP A 188 -18.71 12.97 -2.79
CA ASP A 188 -19.25 13.07 -4.13
C ASP A 188 -18.62 11.96 -4.98
N LEU A 189 -19.42 10.99 -5.40
CA LEU A 189 -18.95 9.85 -6.22
C LEU A 189 -18.82 10.22 -7.70
N ASP A 190 -19.33 11.38 -8.11
CA ASP A 190 -19.21 11.88 -9.49
C ASP A 190 -18.04 12.87 -9.64
N ASP A 191 -17.50 13.39 -8.54
CA ASP A 191 -16.28 14.18 -8.54
C ASP A 191 -15.03 13.29 -8.67
N LEU A 192 -14.47 13.27 -9.88
CA LEU A 192 -13.24 12.53 -10.17
C LEU A 192 -11.98 13.25 -9.67
N ALA A 193 -12.07 14.54 -9.31
CA ALA A 193 -10.97 15.36 -8.79
C ALA A 193 -9.66 15.26 -9.59
N GLN A 194 -9.75 15.11 -10.93
CA GLN A 194 -8.64 14.79 -11.84
C GLN A 194 -7.45 15.75 -11.72
N GLU A 195 -7.71 17.05 -11.55
CA GLU A 195 -6.68 18.08 -11.38
C GLU A 195 -5.79 17.85 -10.16
N SER A 196 -6.30 17.17 -9.14
CA SER A 196 -5.62 16.93 -7.86
C SER A 196 -4.99 15.54 -7.74
N TRP A 197 -4.97 14.75 -8.82
CA TRP A 197 -4.37 13.42 -8.83
C TRP A 197 -2.87 13.46 -8.55
N ILE A 198 -2.37 12.48 -7.80
CA ILE A 198 -0.95 12.35 -7.46
C ILE A 198 -0.10 12.22 -8.74
N SER A 199 -0.60 11.51 -9.75
CA SER A 199 0.03 11.36 -11.07
C SER A 199 0.40 12.69 -11.74
N ASN A 200 -0.37 13.77 -11.51
CA ASN A 200 -0.09 15.08 -12.10
C ASN A 200 1.20 15.71 -11.54
N SER A 201 1.63 15.28 -10.35
CA SER A 201 2.86 15.71 -9.70
C SER A 201 3.99 14.67 -9.78
N ALA A 202 3.83 13.60 -10.57
CA ALA A 202 4.79 12.50 -10.64
C ALA A 202 6.20 12.97 -11.01
N GLY A 203 6.31 13.93 -11.95
CA GLY A 203 7.59 14.54 -12.32
C GLY A 203 8.33 15.15 -11.12
N LEU A 204 7.62 15.88 -10.25
CA LEU A 204 8.21 16.52 -9.05
C LEU A 204 8.64 15.48 -8.00
N LEU A 205 7.88 14.40 -7.84
CA LEU A 205 8.22 13.32 -6.91
C LEU A 205 9.46 12.54 -7.37
N ASN A 206 9.63 12.37 -8.67
CA ASN A 206 10.84 11.77 -9.25
C ASN A 206 12.09 12.63 -9.03
N PHE A 207 11.95 13.97 -8.97
CA PHE A 207 13.05 14.88 -8.65
C PHE A 207 13.43 14.91 -7.15
N LEU A 208 12.47 14.74 -6.23
CA LEU A 208 12.74 14.81 -4.78
C LEU A 208 13.30 13.52 -4.18
N CYS A 209 13.12 12.37 -4.85
CA CYS A 209 13.66 11.08 -4.44
C CYS A 209 14.98 10.71 -5.14
N GLY A 210 15.55 11.61 -5.94
CA GLY A 210 16.82 11.41 -6.65
C GLY A 210 17.85 12.50 -6.36
N VAL A 211 18.63 12.32 -5.28
CA VAL A 211 20.04 12.72 -5.15
C VAL A 211 20.75 11.66 -4.32
#